data_AF-A0A1E5XUA3-F1
#
_entry.id   AF-A0A1E5XUA3-F1
#
_cell.length_a   1.000
_cell.length_b   1.000
_cell.length_c   1.000
_cell.angle_alpha   90.00
_cell.angle_beta   90.00
_cell.angle_gamma   90.00
#
_symmetry.space_group_name_H-M   'P 1'
#
loop_
_entity.id
_entity.type
_entity.pdbx_description
1 polymer ?
#
loop_
_entity_poly.entity_id
_entity_poly.type
_entity_poly.pdbx_seq_one_letter_code
_entity_poly.pdbx_strand_id
1 'polypeptide(L)' 'MDRRAYRLTSPIASRRAKSWLAAAHNARLRPTNPIAPIDAPELPMAIRFEGLTEAEQQAALAAFPGGKRFVLQG' A
#
# COMPACT_ATOMS: atom_id res chain seq x y z
N MET A 1 -24.44 33.14 32.48
CA MET A 1 -23.29 32.24 32.31
C MET A 1 -22.96 32.14 30.83
N ASP A 2 -21.98 32.93 30.37
CA ASP A 2 -21.58 33.01 28.96
C ASP A 2 -20.70 31.82 28.57
N ARG A 3 -21.23 30.92 27.73
CA ARG A 3 -20.46 29.83 27.12
C ARG A 3 -19.73 30.36 25.88
N ARG A 4 -18.56 30.97 26.07
CA ARG A 4 -17.63 31.25 24.97
C ARG A 4 -17.05 29.94 24.45
N ALA A 5 -17.50 29.51 23.27
CA ALA A 5 -16.92 28.40 22.55
C ALA A 5 -15.49 28.78 22.10
N TYR A 6 -14.48 28.29 22.82
CA TYR A 6 -13.09 28.39 22.40
C TYR A 6 -12.91 27.55 21.13
N ARG A 7 -12.74 28.19 19.97
CA ARG A 7 -12.34 27.50 18.74
C ARG A 7 -10.95 26.91 18.97
N LEU A 8 -10.89 25.58 19.12
CA LEU A 8 -9.66 24.80 19.32
C LEU A 8 -8.74 24.74 18.08
N THR A 9 -9.06 25.47 17.01
CA THR A 9 -8.24 25.55 15.81
C THR A 9 -7.86 27.01 15.58
N SER A 10 -6.61 27.34 15.88
CA SER A 10 -6.10 28.68 15.57
C SER A 10 -6.08 28.86 14.04
N PRO A 11 -6.40 30.06 13.53
CA PRO A 11 -6.30 30.35 12.08
C PRO A 11 -4.91 30.05 11.52
N ILE A 12 -3.88 30.16 12.37
CA ILE A 12 -2.49 29.85 12.06
C ILE A 12 -2.30 28.35 11.81
N ALA A 13 -2.88 27.47 12.67
CA ALA A 13 -2.82 26.03 12.48
C ALA A 13 -3.51 25.60 11.18
N SER A 14 -4.67 26.17 10.87
CA SER A 14 -5.39 25.90 9.62
C SER A 14 -4.59 26.36 8.39
N ARG A 15 -3.96 27.55 8.44
CA ARG A 15 -3.14 28.06 7.34
C ARG A 15 -1.90 27.18 7.10
N ARG A 16 -1.25 26.72 8.18
CA ARG A 16 -0.08 25.83 8.13
C ARG A 16 -0.45 24.44 7.57
N ALA A 17 -1.60 23.90 7.95
CA ALA A 17 -2.11 22.65 7.39
C ALA A 17 -2.38 22.77 5.88
N LYS A 18 -3.00 23.88 5.44
CA LYS A 18 -3.25 24.16 4.02
C LYS A 18 -1.96 24.27 3.20
N SER A 19 -0.92 24.91 3.74
CA SER A 19 0.39 24.97 3.07
C SER A 19 1.07 23.61 2.95
N TRP A 20 0.91 22.74 3.94
CA TRP A 20 1.49 21.38 3.90
C TRP A 20 0.80 20.51 2.85
N LEU A 21 -0.53 20.56 2.77
CA LEU A 21 -1.31 19.90 1.72
C LEU A 21 -0.98 20.42 0.31
N ALA A 22 -0.81 21.74 0.15
CA ALA A 22 -0.42 22.32 -1.14
C ALA A 22 1.00 21.91 -1.57
N ALA A 23 1.94 21.83 -0.62
CA ALA A 23 3.29 21.33 -0.87
C ALA A 23 3.29 19.84 -1.25
N ALA A 24 2.46 19.01 -0.60
CA ALA A 24 2.30 17.60 -0.94
C ALA A 24 1.67 17.39 -2.33
N HIS A 25 0.71 18.23 -2.73
CA HIS A 25 0.06 18.14 -4.04
C HIS A 25 0.97 18.57 -5.20
N ASN A 26 1.94 19.46 -4.95
CA ASN A 26 2.93 19.87 -5.96
C ASN A 26 4.05 18.83 -6.15
N ALA A 27 4.20 17.86 -5.24
CA ALA A 27 5.03 16.71 -5.49
C ALA A 27 4.27 15.75 -6.42
N ARG A 28 4.72 15.62 -7.68
CA ARG A 28 4.25 14.52 -8.54
C ARG A 28 4.56 13.21 -7.82
N LEU A 29 3.53 12.56 -7.29
CA LEU A 29 3.63 11.19 -6.81
C LEU A 29 4.04 10.34 -8.00
N ARG A 30 5.33 10.05 -8.12
CA ARG A 30 5.80 9.07 -9.09
C ARG A 30 5.21 7.74 -8.65
N PRO A 31 4.50 7.03 -9.54
CA PRO A 31 4.11 5.65 -9.25
C PRO A 31 5.39 4.89 -8.91
N THR A 32 5.55 4.49 -7.65
CA THR A 32 6.70 3.69 -7.21
C THR A 32 6.57 2.26 -7.69
N ASN A 33 5.34 1.82 -7.97
CA ASN A 33 5.03 0.50 -8.52
C ASN A 33 4.31 0.66 -9.86
N PRO A 34 4.76 -0.02 -10.93
CA PRO A 34 4.02 -0.08 -12.17
C PRO A 34 2.70 -0.82 -11.90
N ILE A 35 1.58 -0.10 -12.01
CA ILE A 35 0.26 -0.73 -12.04
C ILE A 35 0.17 -1.46 -13.37
N ALA A 36 -0.02 -2.79 -13.32
CA ALA A 36 -0.21 -3.57 -14.52
C ALA A 36 -1.50 -3.12 -15.25
N PRO A 37 -1.48 -2.97 -16.60
CA PRO A 37 -2.67 -2.67 -17.38
C PRO A 37 -3.78 -3.70 -17.13
N ILE A 38 -5.04 -3.26 -17.19
CA ILE A 38 -6.22 -4.07 -16.88
C ILE A 38 -6.31 -5.35 -17.73
N ASP A 39 -5.77 -5.31 -18.95
CA ASP A 39 -5.78 -6.44 -19.91
C ASP A 39 -4.40 -7.11 -20.10
N ALA A 40 -3.42 -6.80 -19.25
CA ALA A 40 -2.10 -7.43 -19.34
C ALA A 40 -2.14 -8.88 -18.84
N PRO A 41 -1.37 -9.81 -19.44
CA PRO A 41 -1.26 -11.16 -18.94
C PRO A 41 -0.76 -11.16 -17.50
N GLU A 42 -1.41 -11.94 -16.64
CA GLU A 42 -1.02 -12.06 -15.24
C GLU A 42 0.38 -12.67 -15.15
N LEU A 43 1.34 -11.90 -14.65
CA LEU A 43 2.71 -12.35 -14.47
C LEU A 43 2.81 -13.27 -13.23
N PRO A 44 3.64 -14.32 -13.28
CA PRO A 44 3.92 -15.14 -12.10
C PRO A 44 4.53 -14.29 -10.98
N MET A 45 3.98 -14.42 -9.77
CA MET A 45 4.43 -13.75 -8.57
C MET A 45 5.28 -14.69 -7.73
N ALA A 46 6.51 -14.28 -7.43
CA ALA A 46 7.37 -15.02 -6.51
C ALA A 46 6.87 -14.86 -5.07
N ILE A 47 6.67 -15.98 -4.38
CA ILE A 47 6.23 -16.02 -2.98
C ILE A 47 7.13 -16.97 -2.17
N ARG A 48 7.22 -16.74 -0.87
CA ARG A 48 7.89 -17.62 0.08
C ARG A 48 7.00 -17.78 1.30
N PHE A 49 6.93 -18.99 1.84
CA PHE A 49 6.26 -19.24 3.10
C PHE A 49 7.28 -19.18 4.25
N GLU A 50 7.04 -18.26 5.18
CA GLU A 50 7.88 -18.12 6.37
C GLU A 50 7.71 -19.32 7.31
N GLY A 51 8.82 -19.84 7.83
CA GLY A 51 8.82 -20.94 8.81
C GLY A 51 8.62 -22.35 8.24
N LEU A 52 8.57 -22.53 6.91
CA LEU A 52 8.43 -23.83 6.25
C LEU A 52 9.75 -24.30 5.62
N THR A 53 9.99 -25.61 5.71
CA THR A 53 11.04 -26.29 4.94
C THR A 53 10.71 -26.28 3.44
N GLU A 54 11.70 -26.56 2.57
CA GLU A 54 11.50 -26.54 1.11
C GLU A 54 10.39 -27.50 0.66
N ALA A 55 10.33 -28.70 1.24
CA ALA A 55 9.27 -29.68 0.94
C ALA A 55 7.88 -29.16 1.37
N GLU A 56 7.80 -28.50 2.53
CA GLU A 56 6.55 -27.91 3.02
C GLU A 56 6.14 -26.67 2.22
N GLN A 57 7.10 -25.88 1.72
CA GLN A 57 6.82 -24.76 0.81
C GLN A 57 6.20 -25.27 -0.50
N GLN A 58 6.71 -26.38 -1.04
CA GLN A 58 6.16 -27.01 -2.25
C GLN A 58 4.71 -27.48 -2.03
N ALA A 59 4.45 -28.13 -0.89
CA ALA A 59 3.12 -28.59 -0.52
C ALA A 59 2.14 -27.43 -0.27
N ALA A 60 2.62 -26.37 0.39
CA ALA A 60 1.85 -25.15 0.62
C ALA A 60 1.51 -24.44 -0.69
N LEU A 61 2.46 -24.34 -1.64
CA LEU A 61 2.21 -23.78 -2.96
C LEU A 61 1.13 -24.58 -3.71
N ALA A 62 1.17 -25.91 -3.65
CA ALA A 62 0.19 -26.77 -4.32
C ALA A 62 -1.24 -26.58 -3.79
N ALA A 63 -1.38 -26.28 -2.50
CA ALA A 63 -2.67 -25.99 -1.86
C ALA A 63 -3.07 -24.50 -1.91
N PHE A 64 -2.20 -23.61 -2.42
CA PHE A 64 -2.40 -22.17 -2.34
C PHE A 64 -3.51 -21.69 -3.32
N PRO A 65 -4.53 -20.96 -2.82
CA PRO A 65 -5.57 -20.42 -3.67
C PRO A 65 -4.98 -19.34 -4.60
N GLY A 66 -5.00 -19.60 -5.91
CA GLY A 66 -4.31 -18.76 -6.88
C GLY A 66 -3.75 -19.49 -8.10
N GLY A 67 -3.68 -20.82 -8.06
CA GLY A 67 -3.24 -21.64 -9.19
C GLY A 67 -1.82 -21.29 -9.64
N LYS A 68 -1.58 -21.34 -10.96
CA LYS A 68 -0.24 -21.15 -11.58
C LYS A 68 0.30 -19.71 -11.52
N ARG A 69 -0.37 -18.80 -10.80
CA ARG A 69 0.04 -17.39 -10.65
C ARG A 69 1.20 -17.23 -9.68
N PHE A 70 1.44 -18.22 -8.83
CA PHE A 70 2.44 -18.14 -7.78
C PHE A 70 3.56 -19.15 -8.02
N VAL A 71 4.79 -18.71 -7.80
CA VAL A 71 5.99 -19.55 -7.89
C VAL A 71 6.81 -19.36 -6.61
N LEU A 72 7.49 -20.41 -6.14
CA LEU A 72 8.38 -20.27 -4.99
C LEU A 72 9.56 -19.36 -5.35
N GLN A 73 9.88 -18.44 -4.44
CA GLN A 73 11.09 -17.63 -4.52
C GLN A 73 12.31 -18.55 -4.31
N GLY A 74 13.13 -18.71 -5.34
CA GLY A 74 14.37 -19.49 -5.30
C GLY A 74 15.49 -18.84 -4.49
#